data_AF-A0A819V8L4-F1
#
_entry.id   AF-A0A819V8L4-F1
#
_cell.length_a   1.000
_cell.length_b   1.000
_cell.length_c   1.000
_cell.angle_alpha   90.00
_cell.angle_beta   90.00
_cell.angle_gamma   90.00
#
_symmetry.space_group_name_H-M   'P 1'
#
loop_
_entity.id
_entity.type
_entity.pdbx_description
1 polymer ?
#
loop_
_entity_poly.entity_id
_entity_poly.type
_entity_poly.pdbx_seq_one_letter_code
_entity_poly.pdbx_strand_id
1 'polypeptide(L)'
;KSNDKEHDYEIIDDVAYLQVASSKDQLTGTNPKAITYNKVDGLNGYSTVKNNTFLYETPGYYFVMYGAQVGSPSGNGQGEIHMWTRENGKDDPLSNSVQAVERRSLSVLIYNSLIKAPVGREITVIIAAHASNKCSSLGLVAQDVRHEPLVPSIIRSEIQLSDIDHPVHNLILSSLKTQLGSSNSKAITYDQDQFTGIGIPNARSDGSVKFNESGIYFCIIIVLGGSAANTRASGEIYLGPQLNGKDIPNSNVIHSVRNGSNRGLTCQTIVKAEANDKLQFVFSTTNEDLGLIATAEKNEPFVTSVIVTVFELGTKGNPVPYIQLSSSQSQWGCITPKKVDLNNNDGSHRIKNNDGTIEFEEPGTYFVLAAGQTGSFEGKGNGDVHLWMRLNGKDVADSNTIQTIDGDTIVLVCQAVMKMEAGDKLELMFSADVAKGKLGFITSQPGNKETVPSMVFSAFKSSYTKPSKHYNKYNEY
;
A
#
# COMPACT_ATOMS: atom_id res chain seq x y z
N LYS A 1 -32.61 5.26 35.18
CA LYS A 1 -33.13 5.56 33.82
C LYS A 1 -32.07 6.43 33.15
N SER A 2 -31.08 5.81 32.51
CA SER A 2 -30.15 6.55 31.64
C SER A 2 -30.97 7.01 30.44
N ASN A 3 -31.01 8.31 30.20
CA ASN A 3 -31.48 8.86 28.93
C ASN A 3 -30.34 8.69 27.94
N ASP A 4 -30.12 7.47 27.47
CA ASP A 4 -29.30 7.24 26.29
C ASP A 4 -30.11 7.76 25.10
N LYS A 5 -29.95 9.06 24.83
CA LYS A 5 -30.45 9.66 23.60
C LYS A 5 -29.65 9.04 22.48
N GLU A 6 -30.25 8.10 21.77
CA GLU A 6 -29.78 7.63 20.47
C GLU A 6 -29.47 8.87 19.62
N HIS A 7 -28.18 9.09 19.35
CA HIS A 7 -27.74 10.16 18.48
C HIS A 7 -28.00 9.69 17.05
N ASP A 8 -28.93 10.34 16.35
CA ASP A 8 -29.21 10.05 14.95
C ASP A 8 -27.99 10.41 14.10
N TYR A 9 -27.26 9.40 13.63
CA TYR A 9 -26.17 9.53 12.66
C TYR A 9 -26.65 9.12 11.27
N GLU A 10 -26.20 9.82 10.23
CA GLU A 10 -26.42 9.47 8.83
C GLU A 10 -25.16 8.77 8.28
N ILE A 11 -25.33 7.59 7.69
CA ILE A 11 -24.24 6.87 6.99
C ILE A 11 -24.12 7.44 5.58
N ILE A 12 -22.89 7.79 5.19
CA ILE A 12 -22.54 8.29 3.85
C ILE A 12 -21.80 7.21 3.09
N ASP A 13 -22.47 6.63 2.09
CA ASP A 13 -21.93 5.55 1.24
C ASP A 13 -21.39 6.04 -0.12
N ASP A 14 -21.80 7.22 -0.58
CA ASP A 14 -21.28 7.84 -1.81
C ASP A 14 -20.13 8.80 -1.48
N VAL A 15 -19.03 8.23 -1.02
CA VAL A 15 -17.83 8.97 -0.63
C VAL A 15 -17.02 9.46 -1.85
N ALA A 16 -16.17 10.46 -1.64
CA ALA A 16 -15.22 10.86 -2.68
C ALA A 16 -14.13 9.80 -2.90
N TYR A 17 -13.77 9.56 -4.17
CA TYR A 17 -12.70 8.65 -4.54
C TYR A 17 -12.07 9.00 -5.90
N LEU A 18 -10.84 8.52 -6.09
CA LEU A 18 -10.03 8.71 -7.30
C LEU A 18 -9.35 7.39 -7.67
N GLN A 19 -9.47 6.97 -8.92
CA GLN A 19 -8.70 5.90 -9.53
C GLN A 19 -8.22 6.39 -10.90
N VAL A 20 -6.93 6.65 -11.03
CA VAL A 20 -6.32 7.12 -12.28
C VAL A 20 -5.04 6.36 -12.57
N ALA A 21 -4.76 6.18 -13.86
CA ALA A 21 -3.60 5.42 -14.31
C ALA A 21 -2.90 6.10 -15.49
N SER A 22 -1.66 5.71 -15.72
CA SER A 22 -0.92 6.06 -16.92
C SER A 22 -0.54 4.81 -17.71
N SER A 23 -0.99 4.72 -18.95
CA SER A 23 -0.67 3.62 -19.87
C SER A 23 0.58 3.91 -20.71
N LYS A 24 1.39 4.89 -20.32
CA LYS A 24 2.52 5.40 -21.10
C LYS A 24 3.78 5.40 -20.27
N ASP A 25 4.91 5.15 -20.93
CA ASP A 25 6.21 5.36 -20.33
C ASP A 25 6.39 6.83 -19.92
N GLN A 26 6.97 7.04 -18.74
CA GLN A 26 7.27 8.37 -18.19
C GLN A 26 8.74 8.42 -17.82
N LEU A 27 9.58 8.68 -18.82
CA LEU A 27 11.02 8.75 -18.65
C LEU A 27 11.40 9.97 -17.81
N THR A 28 12.26 9.70 -16.83
CA THR A 28 12.89 10.72 -16.02
C THR A 28 13.81 11.60 -16.87
N GLY A 29 14.05 12.81 -16.40
CA GLY A 29 15.04 13.72 -16.99
C GLY A 29 16.08 14.10 -15.95
N THR A 30 16.88 15.12 -16.25
CA THR A 30 17.78 15.73 -15.26
C THR A 30 17.04 16.52 -14.18
N ASN A 31 15.76 16.83 -14.42
CA ASN A 31 14.90 17.57 -13.50
C ASN A 31 13.70 16.71 -13.12
N PRO A 32 13.17 16.87 -11.89
CA PRO A 32 11.91 16.27 -11.50
C PRO A 32 10.78 16.70 -12.45
N LYS A 33 9.87 15.77 -12.77
CA LYS A 33 8.73 16.00 -13.67
C LYS A 33 7.44 15.62 -12.98
N ALA A 34 6.37 16.37 -13.27
CA ALA A 34 5.04 15.93 -12.89
C ALA A 34 4.66 14.65 -13.65
N ILE A 35 4.09 13.69 -12.93
CA ILE A 35 3.51 12.49 -13.50
C ILE A 35 2.25 12.88 -14.27
N THR A 36 2.02 12.20 -15.39
CA THR A 36 0.84 12.35 -16.23
C THR A 36 -0.05 11.11 -16.15
N TYR A 37 -1.36 11.33 -16.09
CA TYR A 37 -2.37 10.28 -16.09
C TYR A 37 -3.22 10.44 -17.35
N ASN A 38 -3.28 9.40 -18.17
CA ASN A 38 -4.07 9.44 -19.41
C ASN A 38 -5.31 8.54 -19.35
N LYS A 39 -5.61 7.99 -18.16
CA LYS A 39 -6.80 7.20 -17.87
C LYS A 39 -7.39 7.60 -16.53
N VAL A 40 -8.72 7.68 -16.49
CA VAL A 40 -9.52 7.93 -15.30
C VAL A 40 -10.52 6.79 -15.22
N ASP A 41 -10.27 5.86 -14.32
CA ASP A 41 -11.11 4.66 -14.14
C ASP A 41 -12.21 4.93 -13.11
N GLY A 42 -12.00 5.91 -12.22
CA GLY A 42 -12.95 6.32 -11.21
C GLY A 42 -12.70 7.74 -10.70
N LEU A 43 -13.76 8.55 -10.61
CA LEU A 43 -13.67 9.93 -10.13
C LEU A 43 -15.00 10.35 -9.49
N ASN A 44 -14.99 10.65 -8.19
CA ASN A 44 -16.12 11.24 -7.48
C ASN A 44 -15.62 12.22 -6.41
N GLY A 45 -16.16 13.45 -6.36
CA GLY A 45 -15.69 14.47 -5.41
C GLY A 45 -14.33 15.10 -5.78
N TYR A 46 -13.95 15.05 -7.06
CA TYR A 46 -12.74 15.66 -7.60
C TYR A 46 -13.02 16.32 -8.94
N SER A 47 -12.34 17.43 -9.21
CA SER A 47 -12.17 17.99 -10.55
C SER A 47 -10.76 17.79 -11.07
N THR A 48 -10.63 17.68 -12.39
CA THR A 48 -9.33 17.66 -13.07
C THR A 48 -8.90 19.09 -13.40
N VAL A 49 -7.64 19.41 -13.12
CA VAL A 49 -6.99 20.65 -13.53
C VAL A 49 -6.06 20.36 -14.71
N LYS A 50 -5.60 21.42 -15.38
CA LYS A 50 -4.52 21.32 -16.36
C LYS A 50 -3.32 20.58 -15.75
N ASN A 51 -2.69 19.71 -16.54
CA ASN A 51 -1.45 19.00 -16.21
C ASN A 51 -1.56 17.86 -15.17
N ASN A 52 -2.69 17.15 -15.10
CA ASN A 52 -2.84 15.95 -14.26
C ASN A 52 -2.79 16.22 -12.75
N THR A 53 -3.13 17.45 -12.39
CA THR A 53 -3.40 17.88 -11.01
C THR A 53 -4.88 17.67 -10.72
N PHE A 54 -5.20 17.19 -9.52
CA PHE A 54 -6.57 16.97 -9.07
C PHE A 54 -6.91 17.97 -7.95
N LEU A 55 -8.13 18.50 -8.00
CA LEU A 55 -8.72 19.32 -6.95
C LEU A 55 -9.70 18.49 -6.15
N TYR A 56 -9.59 18.55 -4.83
CA TYR A 56 -10.62 18.01 -3.95
C TYR A 56 -11.85 18.92 -3.97
N GLU A 57 -13.01 18.38 -4.33
CA GLU A 57 -14.29 19.09 -4.28
C GLU A 57 -15.03 18.84 -2.96
N THR A 58 -14.76 17.70 -2.33
CA THR A 58 -15.30 17.33 -1.02
C THR A 58 -14.19 17.46 0.02
N PRO A 59 -14.39 18.23 1.10
CA PRO A 59 -13.39 18.31 2.16
C PRO A 59 -13.40 17.02 2.98
N GLY A 60 -12.23 16.53 3.38
CA GLY A 60 -12.15 15.28 4.13
C GLY A 60 -10.75 14.83 4.49
N TYR A 61 -10.68 13.66 5.11
CA TYR A 61 -9.44 12.88 5.23
C TYR A 61 -9.46 11.79 4.19
N TYR A 62 -8.37 11.64 3.44
CA TYR A 62 -8.25 10.71 2.33
C TYR A 62 -7.12 9.74 2.58
N PHE A 63 -7.36 8.45 2.38
CA PHE A 63 -6.29 7.48 2.19
C PHE A 63 -5.85 7.50 0.75
N VAL A 64 -4.55 7.68 0.54
CA VAL A 64 -3.93 7.84 -0.76
C VAL A 64 -2.86 6.77 -0.92
N MET A 65 -2.86 6.09 -2.06
CA MET A 65 -1.87 5.09 -2.41
C MET A 65 -1.46 5.21 -3.88
N TYR A 66 -0.16 5.11 -4.13
CA TYR A 66 0.39 5.01 -5.49
C TYR A 66 1.16 3.70 -5.63
N GLY A 67 1.04 3.06 -6.79
CA GLY A 67 1.87 1.95 -7.22
C GLY A 67 2.41 2.26 -8.60
N ALA A 68 3.73 2.40 -8.70
CA ALA A 68 4.41 2.86 -9.90
C ALA A 68 5.40 1.79 -10.40
N GLN A 69 5.32 1.49 -11.69
CA GLN A 69 6.17 0.51 -12.35
C GLN A 69 7.48 1.14 -12.76
N VAL A 70 8.50 0.99 -11.92
CA VAL A 70 9.81 1.58 -12.15
C VAL A 70 10.71 0.63 -12.93
N GLY A 71 11.45 1.18 -13.88
CA GLY A 71 12.30 0.38 -14.72
C GLY A 71 13.14 1.18 -15.70
N SER A 72 13.74 0.44 -16.63
CA SER A 72 14.44 1.01 -17.78
C SER A 72 13.89 0.40 -19.07
N PRO A 73 13.10 1.11 -19.90
CA PRO A 73 12.58 0.57 -21.16
C PRO A 73 13.68 0.08 -22.11
N SER A 74 14.87 0.70 -22.05
CA SER A 74 16.05 0.27 -22.83
C SER A 74 16.74 -1.00 -22.30
N GLY A 75 16.37 -1.44 -21.10
CA GLY A 75 17.00 -2.54 -20.36
C GLY A 75 18.41 -2.25 -19.80
N ASN A 76 19.00 -1.08 -20.05
CA ASN A 76 20.41 -0.82 -19.70
C ASN A 76 20.61 0.16 -18.53
N GLY A 77 19.55 0.86 -18.12
CA GLY A 77 19.61 1.79 -16.98
C GLY A 77 19.75 1.05 -15.65
N GLN A 78 20.50 1.65 -14.73
CA GLN A 78 20.57 1.27 -13.33
C GLN A 78 20.65 2.55 -12.51
N GLY A 79 19.95 2.60 -11.38
CA GLY A 79 19.92 3.76 -10.50
C GLY A 79 18.73 3.68 -9.56
N GLU A 80 18.31 4.83 -9.06
CA GLU A 80 17.18 4.98 -8.16
C GLU A 80 16.13 5.89 -8.80
N ILE A 81 14.87 5.52 -8.64
CA ILE A 81 13.73 6.37 -8.99
C ILE A 81 13.12 6.89 -7.70
N HIS A 82 12.96 8.20 -7.63
CA HIS A 82 12.37 8.92 -6.52
C HIS A 82 10.99 9.43 -6.93
N MET A 83 10.03 9.33 -6.03
CA MET A 83 8.67 9.80 -6.25
C MET A 83 8.14 10.46 -4.98
N TRP A 84 7.62 11.68 -5.12
CA TRP A 84 7.07 12.46 -4.02
C TRP A 84 5.85 13.27 -4.45
N THR A 85 5.10 13.79 -3.49
CA THR A 85 3.92 14.61 -3.74
C THR A 85 4.25 16.10 -3.65
N ARG A 86 3.49 16.88 -4.42
CA ARG A 86 3.51 18.33 -4.41
C ARG A 86 2.11 18.83 -4.14
N GLU A 87 2.00 19.64 -3.10
CA GLU A 87 0.75 20.24 -2.65
C GLU A 87 0.78 21.74 -2.90
N ASN A 88 -0.19 22.25 -3.66
CA ASN A 88 -0.28 23.67 -4.01
C ASN A 88 1.06 24.25 -4.51
N GLY A 89 1.78 23.49 -5.34
CA GLY A 89 3.07 23.89 -5.91
C GLY A 89 4.30 23.67 -5.02
N LYS A 90 4.16 23.17 -3.79
CA LYS A 90 5.26 22.91 -2.86
C LYS A 90 5.46 21.41 -2.62
N ASP A 91 6.69 20.93 -2.68
CA ASP A 91 7.00 19.52 -2.42
C ASP A 91 6.70 19.19 -0.94
N ASP A 92 6.04 18.06 -0.68
CA ASP A 92 5.80 17.56 0.66
C ASP A 92 7.11 16.93 1.19
N PRO A 93 7.69 17.46 2.28
CA PRO A 93 8.98 17.05 2.80
C PRO A 93 9.05 15.56 3.21
N LEU A 94 7.92 14.90 3.46
CA LEU A 94 7.84 13.53 4.00
C LEU A 94 7.28 12.51 2.99
N SER A 95 7.09 12.91 1.74
CA SER A 95 6.43 12.07 0.73
C SER A 95 7.38 11.32 -0.20
N ASN A 96 8.70 11.50 -0.07
CA ASN A 96 9.64 10.88 -0.98
C ASN A 96 9.75 9.38 -0.72
N SER A 97 9.56 8.60 -1.77
CA SER A 97 9.78 7.17 -1.83
C SER A 97 10.80 6.86 -2.90
N VAL A 98 11.67 5.88 -2.65
CA VAL A 98 12.75 5.52 -3.56
C VAL A 98 12.76 4.03 -3.84
N GLN A 99 13.08 3.67 -5.08
CA GLN A 99 13.24 2.28 -5.51
C GLN A 99 14.46 2.16 -6.41
N ALA A 100 15.37 1.27 -6.05
CA ALA A 100 16.47 0.88 -6.90
C ALA A 100 15.94 0.09 -8.10
N VAL A 101 16.45 0.45 -9.27
CA VAL A 101 16.18 -0.20 -10.55
C VAL A 101 17.48 -0.84 -11.02
N GLU A 102 17.42 -2.15 -11.24
CA GLU A 102 18.49 -2.94 -11.81
C GLU A 102 18.35 -3.06 -13.33
N ARG A 103 19.39 -3.57 -14.00
CA ARG A 103 19.35 -3.71 -15.45
C ARG A 103 18.30 -4.74 -15.84
N ARG A 104 17.41 -4.35 -16.76
CA ARG A 104 16.32 -5.20 -17.29
C ARG A 104 15.37 -5.69 -16.20
N SER A 105 15.23 -4.97 -15.09
CA SER A 105 14.23 -5.27 -14.07
C SER A 105 13.09 -4.26 -14.12
N LEU A 106 11.89 -4.76 -13.88
CA LEU A 106 10.74 -3.98 -13.44
C LEU A 106 10.52 -4.23 -11.95
N SER A 107 10.20 -3.17 -11.22
CA SER A 107 9.82 -3.22 -9.82
C SER A 107 8.65 -2.29 -9.55
N VAL A 108 7.89 -2.59 -8.49
CA VAL A 108 6.82 -1.71 -8.03
C VAL A 108 7.36 -0.79 -6.92
N LEU A 109 7.38 0.51 -7.18
CA LEU A 109 7.55 1.54 -6.16
C LEU A 109 6.17 1.87 -5.57
N ILE A 110 6.06 1.84 -4.24
CA ILE A 110 4.79 2.03 -3.54
C ILE A 110 4.93 3.16 -2.53
N TYR A 111 3.88 3.95 -2.41
CA TYR A 111 3.76 4.99 -1.39
C TYR A 111 2.32 5.07 -0.89
N ASN A 112 2.15 5.41 0.38
CA ASN A 112 0.84 5.72 0.95
C ASN A 112 0.91 6.93 1.88
N SER A 113 -0.25 7.56 2.08
CA SER A 113 -0.41 8.67 3.04
C SER A 113 -1.88 8.84 3.44
N LEU A 114 -2.10 9.62 4.49
CA LEU A 114 -3.38 10.24 4.80
C LEU A 114 -3.31 11.73 4.51
N ILE A 115 -4.29 12.26 3.81
CA ILE A 115 -4.31 13.66 3.42
C ILE A 115 -5.55 14.32 4.00
N LYS A 116 -5.37 15.37 4.79
CA LYS A 116 -6.45 16.30 5.11
C LYS A 116 -6.61 17.30 3.97
N ALA A 117 -7.67 17.15 3.20
CA ALA A 117 -7.93 17.98 2.04
C ALA A 117 -9.12 18.92 2.30
N PRO A 118 -8.92 20.25 2.45
CA PRO A 118 -9.99 21.21 2.23
C PRO A 118 -10.38 21.28 0.74
N VAL A 119 -11.56 21.85 0.47
CA VAL A 119 -12.03 22.13 -0.90
C VAL A 119 -11.01 22.99 -1.64
N GLY A 120 -10.73 22.62 -2.89
CA GLY A 120 -9.82 23.34 -3.78
C GLY A 120 -8.34 23.08 -3.51
N ARG A 121 -7.98 22.16 -2.59
CA ARG A 121 -6.57 21.73 -2.43
C ARG A 121 -6.12 21.03 -3.71
N GLU A 122 -4.94 21.40 -4.21
CA GLU A 122 -4.31 20.78 -5.38
C GLU A 122 -3.26 19.76 -4.97
N ILE A 123 -3.26 18.59 -5.61
CA ILE A 123 -2.21 17.58 -5.43
C ILE A 123 -1.69 17.07 -6.76
N THR A 124 -0.36 17.10 -6.89
CA THR A 124 0.40 16.61 -8.04
C THR A 124 1.44 15.60 -7.55
N VAL A 125 1.65 14.50 -8.29
CA VAL A 125 2.75 13.57 -8.02
C VAL A 125 3.93 13.91 -8.92
N ILE A 126 5.13 13.94 -8.35
CA ILE A 126 6.38 14.27 -9.01
C ILE A 126 7.26 13.02 -9.05
N ILE A 127 7.98 12.82 -10.16
CA ILE A 127 9.00 11.80 -10.34
C ILE A 127 10.35 12.44 -10.66
N ALA A 128 11.41 11.93 -10.05
CA ALA A 128 12.79 12.16 -10.45
C ALA A 128 13.56 10.83 -10.53
N ALA A 129 14.71 10.82 -11.19
CA ALA A 129 15.63 9.70 -11.10
C ALA A 129 17.02 10.20 -10.78
N HIS A 130 17.67 9.46 -9.89
CA HIS A 130 19.06 9.61 -9.56
C HIS A 130 19.79 8.37 -10.08
N ALA A 131 20.54 8.50 -11.17
CA ALA A 131 21.35 7.42 -11.71
C ALA A 131 22.81 7.83 -11.73
N SER A 132 23.68 6.95 -11.25
CA SER A 132 25.12 7.21 -11.19
C SER A 132 25.74 7.46 -12.56
N ASN A 133 25.17 6.95 -13.68
CA ASN A 133 25.84 6.97 -14.99
C ASN A 133 24.98 7.00 -16.28
N LYS A 134 23.69 7.41 -16.27
CA LYS A 134 22.82 7.77 -17.45
C LYS A 134 21.33 7.73 -17.06
N CYS A 135 20.78 8.82 -16.52
CA CYS A 135 19.38 8.87 -16.07
C CYS A 135 18.32 8.76 -17.20
N SER A 136 18.66 9.05 -18.46
CA SER A 136 17.65 9.27 -19.51
C SER A 136 16.83 8.05 -19.90
N SER A 137 17.20 6.85 -19.43
CA SER A 137 16.42 5.63 -19.68
C SER A 137 15.70 5.08 -18.46
N LEU A 138 15.82 5.70 -17.29
CA LEU A 138 15.02 5.33 -16.12
C LEU A 138 13.69 6.05 -16.15
N GLY A 139 12.63 5.41 -15.68
CA GLY A 139 11.32 6.03 -15.60
C GLY A 139 10.26 5.08 -15.11
N LEU A 140 9.02 5.55 -15.24
CA LEU A 140 7.85 4.69 -15.12
C LEU A 140 7.62 3.99 -16.45
N VAL A 141 7.37 2.69 -16.42
CA VAL A 141 7.30 1.85 -17.62
C VAL A 141 5.93 1.20 -17.70
N ALA A 142 5.24 1.42 -18.82
CA ALA A 142 4.01 0.70 -19.13
C ALA A 142 4.35 -0.49 -20.03
N GLN A 143 3.64 -1.61 -19.87
CA GLN A 143 3.89 -2.81 -20.65
C GLN A 143 2.59 -3.43 -21.15
N ASP A 144 2.53 -3.65 -22.46
CA ASP A 144 1.51 -4.48 -23.09
C ASP A 144 1.96 -5.93 -23.07
N VAL A 145 1.21 -6.75 -22.34
CA VAL A 145 1.49 -8.18 -22.16
C VAL A 145 0.38 -8.96 -22.84
N ARG A 146 0.77 -9.87 -23.74
CA ARG A 146 -0.20 -10.64 -24.52
C ARG A 146 -1.06 -11.51 -23.59
N HIS A 147 -2.37 -11.40 -23.72
CA HIS A 147 -3.39 -12.16 -22.96
C HIS A 147 -3.59 -11.72 -21.50
N GLU A 148 -3.09 -10.54 -21.13
CA GLU A 148 -3.27 -9.95 -19.80
C GLU A 148 -3.75 -8.50 -19.95
N PRO A 149 -4.33 -7.90 -18.90
CA PRO A 149 -4.54 -6.46 -18.90
C PRO A 149 -3.20 -5.72 -19.00
N LEU A 150 -3.23 -4.54 -19.61
CA LEU A 150 -2.09 -3.63 -19.67
C LEU A 150 -1.53 -3.38 -18.27
N VAL A 151 -0.22 -3.39 -18.16
CA VAL A 151 0.52 -2.92 -16.99
C VAL A 151 0.72 -1.40 -17.12
N PRO A 152 -0.01 -0.58 -16.36
CA PRO A 152 0.21 0.86 -16.38
C PRO A 152 1.55 1.21 -15.74
N SER A 153 2.14 2.33 -16.16
CA SER A 153 3.36 2.85 -15.57
C SER A 153 3.14 3.38 -14.14
N ILE A 154 1.91 3.78 -13.81
CA ILE A 154 1.49 4.15 -12.47
C ILE A 154 -0.02 4.04 -12.31
N ILE A 155 -0.44 3.65 -11.11
CA ILE A 155 -1.80 3.69 -10.60
C ILE A 155 -1.83 4.60 -9.37
N ARG A 156 -2.81 5.50 -9.30
CA ARG A 156 -3.13 6.33 -8.14
C ARG A 156 -4.55 6.02 -7.69
N SER A 157 -4.67 5.65 -6.42
CA SER A 157 -5.92 5.24 -5.77
C SER A 157 -6.12 6.09 -4.53
N GLU A 158 -7.27 6.76 -4.43
CA GLU A 158 -7.64 7.56 -3.26
C GLU A 158 -9.07 7.28 -2.84
N ILE A 159 -9.30 7.21 -1.53
CA ILE A 159 -10.62 7.05 -0.98
C ILE A 159 -10.77 7.94 0.24
N GLN A 160 -11.87 8.70 0.30
CA GLN A 160 -12.21 9.49 1.47
C GLN A 160 -12.52 8.54 2.63
N LEU A 161 -11.99 8.82 3.82
CA LEU A 161 -12.25 8.05 5.04
C LEU A 161 -13.23 8.78 5.96
N SER A 162 -13.24 10.11 5.95
CA SER A 162 -14.15 10.93 6.77
C SER A 162 -14.37 12.32 6.20
N ASP A 163 -15.40 12.97 6.72
CA ASP A 163 -15.58 14.41 6.70
C ASP A 163 -14.43 15.15 7.43
N ILE A 164 -14.10 16.35 6.98
CA ILE A 164 -13.03 17.16 7.57
C ILE A 164 -13.32 17.58 9.02
N ASP A 165 -14.61 17.72 9.36
CA ASP A 165 -15.08 18.16 10.68
C ASP A 165 -15.31 16.99 11.64
N HIS A 166 -15.27 15.75 11.13
CA HIS A 166 -15.49 14.53 11.91
C HIS A 166 -14.38 13.51 11.60
N PRO A 167 -13.13 13.80 11.98
CA PRO A 167 -12.01 12.90 11.70
C PRO A 167 -12.29 11.52 12.30
N VAL A 168 -12.22 10.47 11.50
CA VAL A 168 -12.08 9.11 12.06
C VAL A 168 -10.77 9.02 12.84
N HIS A 169 -10.66 8.01 13.70
CA HIS A 169 -9.42 7.57 14.32
C HIS A 169 -8.39 7.25 13.21
N ASN A 170 -7.58 8.24 12.85
CA ASN A 170 -6.61 8.22 11.76
C ASN A 170 -5.24 8.60 12.32
N LEU A 171 -4.20 7.89 11.91
CA LEU A 171 -2.82 8.15 12.31
C LEU A 171 -1.84 7.83 11.17
N ILE A 172 -0.94 8.76 10.88
CA ILE A 172 0.28 8.48 10.11
C ILE A 172 1.48 8.63 11.03
N LEU A 173 2.37 7.65 11.02
CA LEU A 173 3.68 7.75 11.64
C LEU A 173 4.76 7.60 10.59
N SER A 174 5.83 8.37 10.70
CA SER A 174 7.02 8.16 9.87
C SER A 174 8.30 8.27 10.68
N SER A 175 9.36 7.70 10.13
CA SER A 175 10.69 7.74 10.74
C SER A 175 11.68 8.38 9.78
N LEU A 176 12.30 9.47 10.21
CA LEU A 176 13.40 10.14 9.51
C LEU A 176 14.75 9.51 9.84
N LYS A 177 14.76 8.44 10.64
CA LYS A 177 15.97 7.81 11.13
C LYS A 177 16.20 6.48 10.44
N THR A 178 17.47 6.21 10.19
CA THR A 178 17.95 4.88 9.85
C THR A 178 17.85 3.96 11.06
N GLN A 179 17.21 2.81 10.88
CA GLN A 179 17.02 1.79 11.90
C GLN A 179 17.74 0.51 11.45
N LEU A 180 18.95 0.28 11.97
CA LEU A 180 19.73 -0.93 11.65
C LEU A 180 19.13 -2.18 12.30
N GLY A 181 19.06 -3.26 11.55
CA GLY A 181 18.47 -4.52 11.98
C GLY A 181 19.27 -5.24 13.05
N SER A 182 18.66 -6.28 13.60
CA SER A 182 19.34 -7.30 14.37
C SER A 182 18.67 -8.65 14.10
N SER A 183 19.32 -9.74 14.50
CA SER A 183 18.74 -11.09 14.39
C SER A 183 17.46 -11.27 15.20
N ASN A 184 17.25 -10.43 16.22
CA ASN A 184 16.03 -10.40 17.02
C ASN A 184 15.05 -9.35 16.51
N SER A 185 13.75 -9.67 16.56
CA SER A 185 12.71 -8.68 16.24
C SER A 185 12.81 -7.49 17.18
N LYS A 186 12.82 -6.28 16.61
CA LYS A 186 12.77 -5.03 17.36
C LYS A 186 11.64 -4.13 16.86
N ALA A 187 11.09 -3.35 17.77
CA ALA A 187 10.11 -2.33 17.47
C ALA A 187 10.66 -1.28 16.49
N ILE A 188 9.85 -0.91 15.52
CA ILE A 188 10.08 0.26 14.68
C ILE A 188 9.72 1.52 15.48
N THR A 189 10.62 2.50 15.45
CA THR A 189 10.42 3.80 16.12
C THR A 189 10.12 4.90 15.12
N TYR A 190 9.34 5.87 15.55
CA TYR A 190 8.86 6.99 14.74
C TYR A 190 9.25 8.30 15.43
N ASP A 191 9.62 9.29 14.64
CA ASP A 191 9.99 10.63 15.12
C ASP A 191 9.19 11.74 14.43
N GLN A 192 8.21 11.35 13.60
CA GLN A 192 7.20 12.21 13.01
C GLN A 192 5.83 11.53 13.17
N ASP A 193 4.84 12.30 13.60
CA ASP A 193 3.44 11.94 13.55
C ASP A 193 2.66 12.99 12.75
N GLN A 194 1.76 12.53 11.89
CA GLN A 194 0.84 13.39 11.16
C GLN A 194 -0.58 12.87 11.38
N PHE A 195 -1.48 13.82 11.64
CA PHE A 195 -2.89 13.59 11.96
C PHE A 195 -3.09 12.74 13.21
N THR A 196 -3.40 13.40 14.34
CA THR A 196 -4.02 12.74 15.49
C THR A 196 -5.49 13.15 15.51
N GLY A 197 -6.34 12.32 14.91
CA GLY A 197 -7.77 12.39 15.24
C GLY A 197 -7.98 12.15 16.74
N ILE A 198 -9.11 12.60 17.28
CA ILE A 198 -9.57 12.19 18.61
C ILE A 198 -9.50 10.66 18.64
N GLY A 199 -8.86 10.02 19.62
CA GLY A 199 -8.99 8.56 19.83
C GLY A 199 -7.88 7.63 19.32
N ILE A 200 -6.81 8.11 18.66
CA ILE A 200 -5.55 7.34 18.58
C ILE A 200 -4.48 8.05 19.44
N PRO A 201 -4.04 7.48 20.57
CA PRO A 201 -2.97 7.99 21.40
C PRO A 201 -1.63 7.94 20.65
N ASN A 202 -0.85 9.00 20.85
CA ASN A 202 0.52 9.26 20.41
C ASN A 202 1.35 8.00 20.18
N ALA A 203 2.11 7.98 19.07
CA ALA A 203 3.24 7.08 18.95
C ALA A 203 4.08 7.18 20.22
N ARG A 204 4.21 6.05 20.90
CA ARG A 204 4.97 6.01 22.14
C ARG A 204 6.45 5.98 21.81
N SER A 205 7.27 6.38 22.76
CA SER A 205 8.73 6.20 22.67
C SER A 205 9.14 4.73 22.50
N ASP A 206 8.24 3.78 22.79
CA ASP A 206 8.41 2.35 22.56
C ASP A 206 8.02 1.88 21.14
N GLY A 207 7.59 2.79 20.24
CA GLY A 207 7.21 2.46 18.87
C GLY A 207 5.84 1.80 18.72
N SER A 208 5.02 1.76 19.78
CA SER A 208 3.65 1.25 19.70
C SER A 208 2.60 2.34 19.46
N VAL A 209 1.53 1.96 18.75
CA VAL A 209 0.25 2.65 18.65
C VAL A 209 -0.70 1.98 19.62
N LYS A 210 -1.18 2.70 20.63
CA LYS A 210 -2.24 2.19 21.51
C LYS A 210 -3.59 2.49 20.85
N PHE A 211 -4.64 1.71 21.04
CA PHE A 211 -6.00 2.08 20.59
C PHE A 211 -6.75 2.71 21.77
N ASN A 212 -7.46 3.83 21.60
CA ASN A 212 -8.30 4.36 22.69
C ASN A 212 -9.69 3.71 22.70
N GLU A 213 -10.15 3.19 21.57
CA GLU A 213 -11.49 2.64 21.40
C GLU A 213 -11.46 1.27 20.75
N SER A 214 -12.46 0.44 21.08
CA SER A 214 -12.62 -0.87 20.47
C SER A 214 -13.21 -0.74 19.05
N GLY A 215 -12.53 -1.29 18.05
CA GLY A 215 -12.92 -1.12 16.65
C GLY A 215 -12.23 -2.11 15.73
N ILE A 216 -12.52 -1.96 14.44
CA ILE A 216 -11.81 -2.62 13.36
C ILE A 216 -10.90 -1.58 12.70
N TYR A 217 -9.62 -1.88 12.56
CA TYR A 217 -8.62 -0.94 12.03
C TYR A 217 -7.88 -1.53 10.84
N PHE A 218 -7.75 -0.77 9.77
CA PHE A 218 -6.81 -1.05 8.70
C PHE A 218 -5.44 -0.48 9.08
N CYS A 219 -4.40 -1.31 8.97
CA CYS A 219 -3.04 -0.96 9.31
C CYS A 219 -2.14 -1.32 8.13
N ILE A 220 -1.31 -0.40 7.69
CA ILE A 220 -0.32 -0.65 6.64
C ILE A 220 0.98 0.04 7.00
N ILE A 221 2.08 -0.64 6.76
CA ILE A 221 3.43 -0.09 6.81
C ILE A 221 4.06 -0.20 5.43
N ILE A 222 4.70 0.87 4.99
CA ILE A 222 5.56 0.89 3.81
C ILE A 222 6.96 1.31 4.24
N VAL A 223 7.94 0.46 3.98
CA VAL A 223 9.35 0.77 4.07
C VAL A 223 9.77 1.39 2.74
N LEU A 224 10.25 2.62 2.76
CA LEU A 224 10.67 3.33 1.53
C LEU A 224 12.19 3.26 1.31
N GLY A 225 12.90 2.53 2.18
CA GLY A 225 14.34 2.55 2.32
C GLY A 225 14.97 1.23 2.79
N GLY A 226 14.42 0.07 2.44
CA GLY A 226 14.96 -1.22 2.88
C GLY A 226 16.31 -1.47 2.23
N SER A 227 17.41 -1.16 2.91
CA SER A 227 18.75 -1.19 2.32
C SER A 227 19.81 -1.50 3.38
N ALA A 228 21.03 -1.69 2.91
CA ALA A 228 22.19 -1.87 3.75
C ALA A 228 22.86 -0.51 4.04
N ALA A 229 23.26 -0.27 5.30
CA ALA A 229 24.17 0.83 5.61
C ALA A 229 25.53 0.68 4.90
N ASN A 230 25.87 -0.55 4.52
CA ASN A 230 27.02 -0.91 3.72
C ASN A 230 26.55 -1.43 2.36
N THR A 231 26.88 -0.76 1.25
CA THR A 231 26.43 -1.09 -0.13
C THR A 231 26.82 -2.48 -0.65
N ARG A 232 27.37 -3.35 0.20
CA ARG A 232 27.70 -4.75 -0.10
C ARG A 232 26.92 -5.76 0.74
N ALA A 233 26.18 -5.31 1.76
CA ALA A 233 25.46 -6.24 2.61
C ALA A 233 24.33 -6.90 1.80
N SER A 234 24.15 -8.19 2.06
CA SER A 234 23.05 -8.98 1.53
C SER A 234 22.45 -9.78 2.69
N GLY A 235 21.18 -10.11 2.56
CA GLY A 235 20.43 -10.82 3.59
C GLY A 235 18.94 -10.60 3.42
N GLU A 236 18.19 -10.80 4.49
CA GLU A 236 16.74 -10.70 4.48
C GLU A 236 16.29 -9.75 5.58
N ILE A 237 15.27 -8.97 5.28
CA ILE A 237 14.52 -8.15 6.24
C ILE A 237 13.17 -8.83 6.44
N TYR A 238 12.86 -9.13 7.69
CA TYR A 238 11.54 -9.61 8.10
C TYR A 238 10.78 -8.47 8.74
N LEU A 239 9.54 -8.26 8.35
CA LEU A 239 8.68 -7.20 8.84
C LEU A 239 7.31 -7.76 9.19
N GLY A 240 6.74 -7.34 10.30
CA GLY A 240 5.43 -7.81 10.74
C GLY A 240 4.76 -6.90 11.77
N PRO A 241 3.42 -6.90 11.85
CA PRO A 241 2.71 -6.27 12.93
C PRO A 241 2.55 -7.23 14.12
N GLN A 242 2.54 -6.65 15.31
CA GLN A 242 2.24 -7.30 16.58
C GLN A 242 1.06 -6.59 17.25
N LEU A 243 0.13 -7.36 17.79
CA LEU A 243 -0.93 -6.86 18.67
C LEU A 243 -0.66 -7.37 20.09
N ASN A 244 -0.49 -6.45 21.03
CA ASN A 244 -0.16 -6.75 22.44
C ASN A 244 1.09 -7.63 22.60
N GLY A 245 2.11 -7.40 21.76
CA GLY A 245 3.38 -8.13 21.77
C GLY A 245 3.31 -9.54 21.17
N LYS A 246 2.21 -9.90 20.49
CA LYS A 246 2.07 -11.14 19.74
C LYS A 246 2.02 -10.85 18.25
N ASP A 247 2.76 -11.60 17.45
CA ASP A 247 2.69 -11.53 16.00
C ASP A 247 1.25 -11.73 15.52
N ILE A 248 0.83 -10.92 14.55
CA ILE A 248 -0.46 -11.09 13.90
C ILE A 248 -0.28 -12.14 12.80
N PRO A 249 -0.99 -13.28 12.86
CA PRO A 249 -0.82 -14.36 11.87
C PRO A 249 -1.02 -13.86 10.44
N ASN A 250 -0.30 -14.48 9.50
CA ASN A 250 -0.45 -14.25 8.06
C ASN A 250 -0.37 -12.77 7.62
N SER A 251 0.41 -11.96 8.31
CA SER A 251 0.60 -10.54 7.96
C SER A 251 2.07 -10.14 7.79
N ASN A 252 2.99 -11.05 8.10
CA ASN A 252 4.43 -10.82 7.96
C ASN A 252 4.85 -10.82 6.50
N VAL A 253 5.97 -10.15 6.22
CA VAL A 253 6.63 -10.15 4.93
C VAL A 253 8.14 -10.34 5.09
N ILE A 254 8.75 -10.92 4.07
CA ILE A 254 10.19 -11.06 3.93
C ILE A 254 10.66 -10.34 2.66
N HIS A 255 11.77 -9.63 2.77
CA HIS A 255 12.41 -8.99 1.63
C HIS A 255 13.88 -9.39 1.55
N SER A 256 14.32 -9.88 0.39
CA SER A 256 15.74 -10.17 0.14
C SER A 256 16.45 -8.92 -0.36
N VAL A 257 17.47 -8.48 0.36
CA VAL A 257 18.37 -7.39 -0.03
C VAL A 257 19.64 -7.98 -0.62
N ARG A 258 20.05 -7.48 -1.79
CA ARG A 258 21.32 -7.86 -2.44
C ARG A 258 22.17 -6.64 -2.72
N ASN A 259 23.43 -6.69 -2.32
CA ASN A 259 24.40 -5.62 -2.57
C ASN A 259 23.87 -4.24 -2.13
N GLY A 260 23.18 -4.19 -1.00
CA GLY A 260 22.56 -2.96 -0.49
C GLY A 260 21.52 -2.32 -1.39
N SER A 261 20.87 -3.06 -2.30
CA SER A 261 19.78 -2.51 -3.11
C SER A 261 18.68 -1.95 -2.20
N ASN A 262 18.16 -0.78 -2.56
CA ASN A 262 17.06 -0.16 -1.85
C ASN A 262 15.75 -0.55 -2.53
N ARG A 263 14.88 -1.28 -1.83
CA ARG A 263 13.59 -1.67 -2.39
C ARG A 263 12.46 -1.42 -1.39
N GLY A 264 11.30 -1.08 -1.95
CA GLY A 264 10.07 -0.92 -1.19
C GLY A 264 9.61 -2.24 -0.60
N LEU A 265 9.11 -2.20 0.63
CA LEU A 265 8.49 -3.33 1.30
C LEU A 265 7.17 -2.85 1.92
N THR A 266 6.07 -3.53 1.63
CA THR A 266 4.79 -3.24 2.28
C THR A 266 4.34 -4.41 3.13
N CYS A 267 3.65 -4.11 4.22
CA CYS A 267 2.95 -5.07 5.05
C CYS A 267 1.62 -4.44 5.47
N GLN A 268 0.54 -5.20 5.36
CA GLN A 268 -0.82 -4.74 5.64
C GLN A 268 -1.55 -5.74 6.51
N THR A 269 -2.46 -5.23 7.35
CA THR A 269 -3.34 -6.07 8.15
C THR A 269 -4.63 -5.31 8.56
N ILE A 270 -5.72 -6.04 8.75
CA ILE A 270 -6.95 -5.57 9.40
C ILE A 270 -7.01 -6.21 10.77
N VAL A 271 -7.10 -5.39 11.81
CA VAL A 271 -7.09 -5.83 13.20
C VAL A 271 -8.39 -5.46 13.88
N LYS A 272 -8.95 -6.42 14.64
CA LYS A 272 -9.95 -6.13 15.66
C LYS A 272 -9.20 -5.81 16.95
N ALA A 273 -9.28 -4.56 17.39
CA ALA A 273 -8.62 -4.10 18.60
C ALA A 273 -9.65 -3.73 19.67
N GLU A 274 -9.31 -3.98 20.93
CA GLU A 274 -10.01 -3.43 22.07
C GLU A 274 -9.34 -2.14 22.56
N ALA A 275 -10.09 -1.33 23.30
CA ALA A 275 -9.52 -0.16 23.97
C ALA A 275 -8.31 -0.58 24.84
N ASN A 276 -7.20 0.15 24.68
CA ASN A 276 -5.89 -0.07 25.27
C ASN A 276 -5.00 -1.15 24.66
N ASP A 277 -5.48 -1.89 23.65
CA ASP A 277 -4.61 -2.74 22.87
C ASP A 277 -3.47 -1.93 22.24
N LYS A 278 -2.33 -2.58 22.00
CA LYS A 278 -1.15 -1.96 21.39
C LYS A 278 -0.78 -2.65 20.10
N LEU A 279 -0.86 -1.93 19.00
CA LEU A 279 -0.24 -2.31 17.73
C LEU A 279 1.22 -1.85 17.71
N GLN A 280 2.11 -2.70 17.21
CA GLN A 280 3.51 -2.35 16.97
C GLN A 280 3.97 -3.02 15.68
N PHE A 281 4.70 -2.32 14.83
CA PHE A 281 5.44 -2.97 13.75
C PHE A 281 6.84 -3.31 14.24
N VAL A 282 7.27 -4.52 13.96
CA VAL A 282 8.59 -5.04 14.33
C VAL A 282 9.32 -5.50 13.09
N PHE A 283 10.65 -5.42 13.13
CA PHE A 283 11.48 -6.01 12.09
C PHE A 283 12.72 -6.68 12.67
N SER A 284 13.28 -7.60 11.89
CA SER A 284 14.57 -8.25 12.15
C SER A 284 15.29 -8.49 10.83
N THR A 285 16.59 -8.76 10.90
CA THR A 285 17.41 -8.99 9.71
C THR A 285 18.31 -10.19 9.90
N THR A 286 18.70 -10.84 8.81
CA THR A 286 19.75 -11.89 8.84
C THR A 286 21.16 -11.32 8.85
N ASN A 287 21.29 -10.00 8.66
CA ASN A 287 22.54 -9.27 8.62
C ASN A 287 22.34 -7.89 9.28
N GLU A 288 23.17 -7.58 10.28
CA GLU A 288 23.04 -6.35 11.10
C GLU A 288 23.39 -5.07 10.32
N ASP A 289 24.08 -5.21 9.17
CA ASP A 289 24.32 -4.10 8.25
C ASP A 289 23.07 -3.71 7.44
N LEU A 290 22.01 -4.53 7.46
CA LEU A 290 20.72 -4.22 6.83
C LEU A 290 19.82 -3.43 7.78
N GLY A 291 18.94 -2.60 7.24
CA GLY A 291 17.96 -1.87 8.05
C GLY A 291 16.90 -1.15 7.24
N LEU A 292 16.13 -0.34 7.95
CA LEU A 292 15.19 0.61 7.37
C LEU A 292 15.93 1.93 7.27
N ILE A 293 16.37 2.31 6.07
CA ILE A 293 17.28 3.43 5.83
C ILE A 293 16.48 4.68 5.49
N ALA A 294 16.85 5.79 6.11
CA ALA A 294 16.36 7.10 5.75
C ALA A 294 17.45 7.86 4.99
N THR A 295 17.11 8.56 3.91
CA THR A 295 18.10 9.29 3.10
C THR A 295 17.65 10.72 2.81
N ALA A 296 18.62 11.62 2.74
CA ALA A 296 18.43 13.00 2.36
C ALA A 296 19.24 13.27 1.09
N GLU A 297 18.56 13.51 -0.02
CA GLU A 297 19.18 13.90 -1.28
C GLU A 297 19.13 15.41 -1.47
N LYS A 298 20.10 15.95 -2.22
CA LYS A 298 20.19 17.40 -2.44
C LYS A 298 19.10 17.85 -3.41
N ASN A 299 18.26 18.79 -2.97
CA ASN A 299 17.13 19.38 -3.73
C ASN A 299 15.92 18.45 -3.93
N GLU A 300 15.79 17.41 -3.10
CA GLU A 300 14.61 16.54 -3.08
C GLU A 300 14.05 16.47 -1.66
N PRO A 301 12.77 16.11 -1.49
CA PRO A 301 12.23 15.84 -0.16
C PRO A 301 12.92 14.65 0.50
N PHE A 302 12.79 14.56 1.81
CA PHE A 302 13.45 13.53 2.60
C PHE A 302 12.81 12.16 2.34
N VAL A 303 13.63 11.13 2.14
CA VAL A 303 13.15 9.74 2.06
C VAL A 303 13.05 9.20 3.47
N THR A 304 11.82 9.07 3.97
CA THR A 304 11.57 8.46 5.28
C THR A 304 11.90 6.97 5.24
N SER A 305 12.40 6.38 6.33
CA SER A 305 12.67 4.93 6.35
C SER A 305 11.40 4.10 6.34
N VAL A 306 10.34 4.61 6.99
CA VAL A 306 9.02 3.97 7.06
C VAL A 306 7.90 5.00 7.09
N ILE A 307 6.75 4.61 6.55
CA ILE A 307 5.45 5.24 6.77
C ILE A 307 4.49 4.16 7.29
N VAL A 308 3.84 4.43 8.41
CA VAL A 308 2.75 3.62 8.96
C VAL A 308 1.48 4.42 8.86
N THR A 309 0.43 3.82 8.33
CA THR A 309 -0.91 4.38 8.32
C THR A 309 -1.85 3.43 9.05
N VAL A 310 -2.59 3.99 10.01
CA VAL A 310 -3.61 3.27 10.78
C VAL A 310 -4.89 4.09 10.74
N PHE A 311 -6.00 3.47 10.36
CA PHE A 311 -7.31 4.09 10.49
C PHE A 311 -8.41 3.10 10.85
N GLU A 312 -9.42 3.59 11.54
CA GLU A 312 -10.61 2.82 11.87
C GLU A 312 -11.50 2.62 10.63
N LEU A 313 -11.91 1.37 10.41
CA LEU A 313 -12.91 0.96 9.43
C LEU A 313 -14.33 0.95 10.02
N GLY A 314 -14.46 0.84 11.34
CA GLY A 314 -15.70 1.07 12.05
C GLY A 314 -15.66 0.51 13.47
N THR A 315 -16.61 0.95 14.29
CA THR A 315 -16.70 0.52 15.68
C THR A 315 -17.01 -0.97 15.76
N LYS A 316 -16.67 -1.60 16.89
CA LYS A 316 -16.95 -3.03 17.14
C LYS A 316 -18.42 -3.43 16.95
N GLY A 317 -19.37 -2.50 17.15
CA GLY A 317 -20.81 -2.73 16.99
C GLY A 317 -21.34 -2.48 15.58
N ASN A 318 -20.63 -1.70 14.76
CA ASN A 318 -21.05 -1.33 13.42
C ASN A 318 -19.84 -1.19 12.47
N PRO A 319 -19.10 -2.29 12.20
CA PRO A 319 -17.99 -2.24 11.26
C PRO A 319 -18.51 -2.08 9.82
N VAL A 320 -17.80 -1.32 8.99
CA VAL A 320 -18.06 -1.33 7.54
C VAL A 320 -17.74 -2.71 6.96
N PRO A 321 -18.26 -3.06 5.77
CA PRO A 321 -17.83 -4.26 5.06
C PRO A 321 -16.30 -4.29 4.87
N TYR A 322 -15.66 -5.38 5.27
CA TYR A 322 -14.22 -5.59 5.08
C TYR A 322 -13.88 -7.07 4.93
N ILE A 323 -12.70 -7.35 4.39
CA ILE A 323 -12.12 -8.69 4.36
C ILE A 323 -10.61 -8.62 4.37
N GLN A 324 -9.99 -9.55 5.09
CA GLN A 324 -8.59 -9.89 4.98
C GLN A 324 -8.44 -11.37 4.72
N LEU A 325 -7.77 -11.70 3.63
CA LEU A 325 -7.46 -13.05 3.22
C LEU A 325 -5.96 -13.22 3.09
N SER A 326 -5.51 -14.46 3.21
CA SER A 326 -4.14 -14.81 2.92
C SER A 326 -4.03 -16.17 2.28
N SER A 327 -2.85 -16.43 1.73
CA SER A 327 -2.46 -17.75 1.24
C SER A 327 -1.29 -18.30 2.04
N SER A 328 -1.52 -19.41 2.75
CA SER A 328 -0.47 -20.15 3.46
C SER A 328 0.30 -21.13 2.56
N GLN A 329 0.03 -21.13 1.26
CA GLN A 329 0.65 -22.03 0.30
C GLN A 329 1.42 -21.26 -0.75
N SER A 330 2.57 -21.79 -1.14
CA SER A 330 3.30 -21.26 -2.27
C SER A 330 2.59 -21.62 -3.59
N GLN A 331 2.49 -20.67 -4.52
CA GLN A 331 1.70 -20.77 -5.74
C GLN A 331 2.57 -20.53 -6.98
N TRP A 332 2.73 -21.57 -7.78
CA TRP A 332 3.64 -21.58 -8.92
C TRP A 332 2.98 -20.90 -10.11
N GLY A 333 3.60 -19.88 -10.69
CA GLY A 333 3.09 -19.22 -11.88
C GLY A 333 3.27 -20.07 -13.14
N CYS A 334 2.50 -19.73 -14.16
CA CYS A 334 2.69 -20.22 -15.52
C CYS A 334 2.29 -19.14 -16.52
N ILE A 335 2.65 -19.34 -17.80
CA ILE A 335 2.29 -18.40 -18.88
C ILE A 335 0.78 -18.30 -19.11
N THR A 336 0.02 -19.31 -18.70
CA THR A 336 -1.43 -19.26 -18.71
C THR A 336 -1.88 -18.67 -17.37
N PRO A 337 -2.56 -17.53 -17.36
CA PRO A 337 -3.07 -16.95 -16.13
C PRO A 337 -3.88 -17.94 -15.29
N LYS A 338 -3.71 -17.89 -13.98
CA LYS A 338 -4.56 -18.63 -13.04
C LYS A 338 -4.96 -17.77 -11.85
N LYS A 339 -6.04 -18.20 -11.19
CA LYS A 339 -6.53 -17.54 -9.99
C LYS A 339 -5.54 -17.77 -8.84
N VAL A 340 -5.32 -16.73 -8.04
CA VAL A 340 -4.60 -16.84 -6.77
C VAL A 340 -5.48 -17.59 -5.77
N ASP A 341 -4.91 -18.59 -5.13
CA ASP A 341 -5.54 -19.29 -4.01
C ASP A 341 -5.41 -18.45 -2.74
N LEU A 342 -6.55 -18.15 -2.10
CA LEU A 342 -6.65 -17.44 -0.83
C LEU A 342 -7.34 -18.38 0.16
N ASN A 343 -6.57 -19.30 0.72
CA ASN A 343 -7.08 -20.43 1.49
C ASN A 343 -7.33 -20.11 2.98
N ASN A 344 -6.99 -18.90 3.43
CA ASN A 344 -7.27 -18.45 4.78
C ASN A 344 -8.17 -17.20 4.76
N ASN A 345 -9.17 -17.18 5.65
CA ASN A 345 -9.92 -15.98 6.00
C ASN A 345 -9.42 -15.47 7.35
N ASP A 346 -8.58 -14.44 7.33
CA ASP A 346 -7.97 -13.88 8.54
C ASP A 346 -8.94 -12.92 9.28
N GLY A 347 -9.97 -12.45 8.58
CA GLY A 347 -11.09 -11.70 9.15
C GLY A 347 -12.01 -11.16 8.07
N SER A 348 -13.32 -11.23 8.27
CA SER A 348 -14.28 -10.68 7.30
C SER A 348 -15.56 -10.18 7.95
N HIS A 349 -16.18 -9.21 7.29
CA HIS A 349 -17.51 -8.70 7.60
C HIS A 349 -18.20 -8.30 6.29
N ARG A 350 -19.34 -8.90 5.98
CA ARG A 350 -20.17 -8.59 4.79
C ARG A 350 -19.47 -8.68 3.43
N ILE A 351 -18.36 -9.40 3.39
CA ILE A 351 -17.64 -9.80 2.19
C ILE A 351 -17.24 -11.26 2.41
N LYS A 352 -17.49 -12.10 1.41
CA LYS A 352 -17.27 -13.55 1.48
C LYS A 352 -16.04 -13.94 0.67
N ASN A 353 -15.36 -14.99 1.11
CA ASN A 353 -14.35 -15.69 0.32
C ASN A 353 -14.88 -17.07 -0.05
N ASN A 354 -15.02 -17.32 -1.35
CA ASN A 354 -15.44 -18.58 -1.92
C ASN A 354 -14.25 -19.16 -2.70
N ASP A 355 -13.29 -19.76 -1.98
CA ASP A 355 -12.08 -20.38 -2.53
C ASP A 355 -11.28 -19.44 -3.46
N GLY A 356 -10.96 -18.24 -2.97
CA GLY A 356 -10.23 -17.20 -3.71
C GLY A 356 -11.09 -16.34 -4.64
N THR A 357 -12.40 -16.60 -4.72
CA THR A 357 -13.36 -15.68 -5.33
C THR A 357 -14.02 -14.86 -4.23
N ILE A 358 -13.71 -13.56 -4.19
CA ILE A 358 -14.21 -12.61 -3.19
C ILE A 358 -15.56 -12.07 -3.64
N GLU A 359 -16.62 -12.29 -2.86
CA GLU A 359 -17.98 -11.85 -3.17
C GLU A 359 -18.43 -10.72 -2.23
N PHE A 360 -18.89 -9.61 -2.82
CA PHE A 360 -19.34 -8.43 -2.08
C PHE A 360 -20.85 -8.52 -1.81
N GLU A 361 -21.27 -8.44 -0.55
CA GLU A 361 -22.69 -8.60 -0.21
C GLU A 361 -23.51 -7.31 -0.37
N GLU A 362 -22.84 -6.16 -0.42
CA GLU A 362 -23.46 -4.84 -0.41
C GLU A 362 -22.83 -3.96 -1.49
N PRO A 363 -23.60 -3.07 -2.13
CA PRO A 363 -23.04 -2.10 -3.06
C PRO A 363 -22.23 -1.03 -2.31
N GLY A 364 -21.24 -0.47 -2.98
CA GLY A 364 -20.43 0.61 -2.43
C GLY A 364 -19.12 0.86 -3.16
N THR A 365 -18.36 1.81 -2.65
CA THR A 365 -17.00 2.10 -3.10
C THR A 365 -16.01 1.38 -2.19
N TYR A 366 -15.22 0.48 -2.76
CA TYR A 366 -14.26 -0.35 -2.04
C TYR A 366 -12.83 0.01 -2.41
N PHE A 367 -11.97 0.10 -1.40
CA PHE A 367 -10.53 0.05 -1.61
C PHE A 367 -10.08 -1.41 -1.54
N VAL A 368 -9.22 -1.81 -2.47
CA VAL A 368 -8.74 -3.18 -2.62
C VAL A 368 -7.23 -3.18 -2.76
N LEU A 369 -6.55 -4.07 -2.04
CA LEU A 369 -5.10 -4.18 -2.02
C LEU A 369 -4.65 -5.64 -1.91
N ALA A 370 -3.89 -6.10 -2.91
CA ALA A 370 -3.21 -7.39 -2.90
C ALA A 370 -1.70 -7.18 -2.81
N ALA A 371 -1.04 -7.92 -1.92
CA ALA A 371 0.40 -7.92 -1.72
C ALA A 371 0.92 -9.37 -1.76
N GLY A 372 1.58 -9.72 -2.87
CA GLY A 372 2.10 -11.06 -3.12
C GLY A 372 3.59 -11.16 -2.88
N GLN A 373 4.03 -12.14 -2.10
CA GLN A 373 5.44 -12.46 -1.89
C GLN A 373 5.99 -13.20 -3.10
N THR A 374 6.54 -12.46 -4.06
CA THR A 374 7.06 -13.01 -5.30
C THR A 374 8.49 -13.49 -5.15
N GLY A 375 8.83 -14.61 -5.79
CA GLY A 375 10.19 -15.13 -5.78
C GLY A 375 10.35 -16.40 -6.60
N SER A 376 11.49 -17.05 -6.42
CA SER A 376 11.79 -18.35 -7.05
C SER A 376 11.77 -19.48 -6.04
N PHE A 377 11.04 -20.55 -6.36
CA PHE A 377 10.99 -21.78 -5.56
C PHE A 377 12.33 -22.51 -5.45
N GLU A 378 13.22 -22.27 -6.41
CA GLU A 378 14.56 -22.88 -6.46
C GLU A 378 15.65 -21.88 -6.04
N GLY A 379 15.27 -20.67 -5.60
CA GLY A 379 16.18 -19.60 -5.16
C GLY A 379 17.06 -18.99 -6.26
N LYS A 380 16.85 -19.38 -7.53
CA LYS A 380 17.72 -18.99 -8.67
C LYS A 380 16.97 -18.65 -9.96
N GLY A 381 15.65 -18.61 -9.92
CA GLY A 381 14.83 -18.25 -11.08
C GLY A 381 14.95 -16.76 -11.42
N ASN A 382 14.83 -16.46 -12.71
CA ASN A 382 14.86 -15.09 -13.24
C ASN A 382 13.75 -14.90 -14.27
N GLY A 383 12.92 -13.88 -14.10
CA GLY A 383 11.82 -13.58 -15.01
C GLY A 383 10.71 -12.80 -14.32
N ASP A 384 9.62 -12.58 -15.04
CA ASP A 384 8.54 -11.72 -14.56
C ASP A 384 7.42 -12.52 -13.88
N VAL A 385 6.89 -11.97 -12.79
CA VAL A 385 5.64 -12.39 -12.14
C VAL A 385 4.63 -11.27 -12.27
N HIS A 386 3.43 -11.60 -12.72
CA HIS A 386 2.37 -10.64 -13.03
C HIS A 386 1.20 -10.84 -12.06
N LEU A 387 0.53 -9.76 -11.64
CA LEU A 387 -0.62 -9.79 -10.73
C LEU A 387 -1.63 -8.72 -11.15
N TRP A 388 -2.88 -9.13 -11.34
CA TRP A 388 -3.99 -8.22 -11.68
C TRP A 388 -5.32 -8.67 -11.06
N MET A 389 -6.34 -7.84 -11.25
CA MET A 389 -7.70 -8.09 -10.76
C MET A 389 -8.65 -8.52 -11.88
N ARG A 390 -9.59 -9.40 -11.57
CA ARG A 390 -10.69 -9.81 -12.46
C ARG A 390 -12.02 -9.65 -11.74
N LEU A 391 -12.90 -8.83 -12.30
CA LEU A 391 -14.24 -8.58 -11.77
C LEU A 391 -15.27 -9.27 -12.66
N ASN A 392 -16.11 -10.12 -12.08
CA ASN A 392 -17.20 -10.83 -12.75
C ASN A 392 -16.73 -11.58 -14.02
N GLY A 393 -15.57 -12.22 -13.94
CA GLY A 393 -14.98 -12.99 -15.05
C GLY A 393 -14.26 -12.13 -16.10
N LYS A 394 -14.20 -10.80 -15.95
CA LYS A 394 -13.52 -9.87 -16.86
C LYS A 394 -12.32 -9.23 -16.17
N ASP A 395 -11.16 -9.26 -16.81
CA ASP A 395 -9.97 -8.60 -16.30
C ASP A 395 -10.21 -7.07 -16.18
N VAL A 396 -9.83 -6.51 -15.03
CA VAL A 396 -9.92 -5.09 -14.74
C VAL A 396 -8.80 -4.38 -15.48
N ALA A 397 -9.16 -3.42 -16.33
CA ALA A 397 -8.18 -2.63 -17.07
C ALA A 397 -7.24 -1.90 -16.10
N ASP A 398 -5.96 -1.79 -16.49
CA ASP A 398 -4.96 -1.02 -15.74
C ASP A 398 -4.77 -1.45 -14.28
N SER A 399 -5.09 -2.71 -13.96
CA SER A 399 -4.82 -3.31 -12.64
C SER A 399 -3.57 -4.19 -12.62
N ASN A 400 -2.92 -4.43 -13.77
CA ASN A 400 -1.79 -5.35 -13.85
C ASN A 400 -0.53 -4.74 -13.27
N THR A 401 0.24 -5.56 -12.58
CA THR A 401 1.53 -5.22 -11.99
C THR A 401 2.50 -6.35 -12.27
N ILE A 402 3.77 -6.00 -12.39
CA ILE A 402 4.88 -6.88 -12.77
C ILE A 402 6.01 -6.69 -11.78
N GLN A 403 6.60 -7.79 -11.37
CA GLN A 403 7.86 -7.80 -10.67
C GLN A 403 8.84 -8.73 -11.38
N THR A 404 9.98 -8.19 -11.80
CA THR A 404 11.10 -9.01 -12.27
C THR A 404 11.81 -9.61 -11.07
N ILE A 405 11.92 -10.93 -11.07
CA ILE A 405 12.65 -11.72 -10.07
C ILE A 405 14.05 -11.99 -10.60
N ASP A 406 15.07 -11.84 -9.75
CA ASP A 406 16.44 -12.27 -10.02
C ASP A 406 17.01 -13.08 -8.83
N GLY A 407 16.25 -14.11 -8.43
CA GLY A 407 16.52 -14.95 -7.26
C GLY A 407 16.18 -14.32 -5.91
N ASP A 408 15.61 -13.12 -5.87
CA ASP A 408 15.16 -12.44 -4.65
C ASP A 408 13.71 -12.74 -4.30
N THR A 409 13.36 -12.49 -3.03
CA THR A 409 11.96 -12.37 -2.59
C THR A 409 11.57 -10.91 -2.43
N ILE A 410 10.47 -10.51 -3.04
CA ILE A 410 9.97 -9.14 -3.03
C ILE A 410 8.43 -9.11 -3.07
N VAL A 411 7.83 -8.10 -2.43
CA VAL A 411 6.38 -7.90 -2.47
C VAL A 411 5.99 -7.25 -3.80
N LEU A 412 5.11 -7.90 -4.55
CA LEU A 412 4.39 -7.34 -5.69
C LEU A 412 3.03 -6.84 -5.20
N VAL A 413 2.73 -5.56 -5.43
CA VAL A 413 1.48 -4.94 -5.00
C VAL A 413 0.59 -4.63 -6.18
N CYS A 414 -0.70 -4.94 -6.04
CA CYS A 414 -1.77 -4.57 -6.95
C CYS A 414 -2.90 -3.93 -6.14
N GLN A 415 -3.29 -2.70 -6.48
CA GLN A 415 -4.31 -1.93 -5.75
C GLN A 415 -5.32 -1.26 -6.68
N ALA A 416 -6.54 -1.05 -6.18
CA ALA A 416 -7.58 -0.31 -6.89
C ALA A 416 -8.63 0.27 -5.93
N VAL A 417 -9.30 1.34 -6.36
CA VAL A 417 -10.62 1.73 -5.86
C VAL A 417 -11.67 1.35 -6.89
N MET A 418 -12.69 0.61 -6.47
CA MET A 418 -13.71 0.07 -7.37
C MET A 418 -15.10 0.27 -6.78
N LYS A 419 -16.06 0.62 -7.64
CA LYS A 419 -17.49 0.52 -7.31
C LYS A 419 -17.94 -0.91 -7.52
N MET A 420 -18.58 -1.46 -6.50
CA MET A 420 -19.12 -2.82 -6.51
C MET A 420 -20.62 -2.77 -6.36
N GLU A 421 -21.30 -3.71 -7.00
CA GLU A 421 -22.69 -4.07 -6.75
C GLU A 421 -22.76 -5.29 -5.82
N ALA A 422 -23.91 -5.48 -5.17
CA ALA A 422 -24.14 -6.70 -4.40
C ALA A 422 -24.11 -7.94 -5.31
N GLY A 423 -23.33 -8.95 -4.92
CA GLY A 423 -23.11 -10.17 -5.67
C GLY A 423 -21.93 -10.10 -6.65
N ASP A 424 -21.26 -8.94 -6.79
CA ASP A 424 -20.04 -8.83 -7.58
C ASP A 424 -18.95 -9.76 -7.03
N LYS A 425 -18.19 -10.35 -7.96
CA LYS A 425 -17.14 -11.33 -7.68
C LYS A 425 -15.80 -10.85 -8.18
N LEU A 426 -14.88 -10.64 -7.27
CA LEU A 426 -13.49 -10.29 -7.54
C LEU A 426 -12.59 -11.51 -7.41
N GLU A 427 -11.66 -11.65 -8.33
CA GLU A 427 -10.61 -12.66 -8.33
C GLU A 427 -9.27 -11.96 -8.51
N LEU A 428 -8.24 -12.46 -7.83
CA LEU A 428 -6.85 -12.11 -8.14
C LEU A 428 -6.32 -13.11 -9.15
N MET A 429 -5.69 -12.61 -10.20
CA MET A 429 -5.14 -13.41 -11.29
C MET A 429 -3.64 -13.18 -11.37
N PHE A 430 -2.90 -14.23 -11.68
CA PHE A 430 -1.46 -14.12 -11.85
C PHE A 430 -0.92 -15.06 -12.93
N SER A 431 0.21 -14.68 -13.49
CA SER A 431 1.01 -15.47 -14.43
C SER A 431 2.49 -15.29 -14.10
N ALA A 432 3.34 -16.15 -14.67
CA ALA A 432 4.79 -15.96 -14.56
C ALA A 432 5.52 -16.57 -15.76
N ASP A 433 6.71 -16.03 -16.02
CA ASP A 433 7.66 -16.60 -16.97
C ASP A 433 8.14 -17.99 -16.52
N VAL A 434 7.64 -19.04 -17.16
CA VAL A 434 8.00 -20.43 -16.86
C VAL A 434 9.35 -20.88 -17.42
N ALA A 435 9.96 -20.09 -18.30
CA ALA A 435 11.17 -20.51 -19.01
C ALA A 435 12.43 -20.58 -18.12
N LYS A 436 12.41 -20.04 -16.89
CA LYS A 436 13.62 -19.73 -16.12
C LYS A 436 13.46 -19.88 -14.60
N GLY A 437 13.23 -21.11 -14.16
CA GLY A 437 13.05 -21.44 -12.74
C GLY A 437 11.60 -21.19 -12.33
N LYS A 438 11.06 -22.05 -11.47
CA LYS A 438 9.65 -21.93 -11.08
C LYS A 438 9.50 -20.63 -10.29
N LEU A 439 8.83 -19.65 -10.90
CA LEU A 439 8.50 -18.36 -10.31
C LEU A 439 7.06 -18.37 -9.82
N GLY A 440 6.70 -17.44 -8.94
CA GLY A 440 5.33 -17.24 -8.49
C GLY A 440 5.32 -16.62 -7.10
N PHE A 441 4.25 -16.91 -6.35
CA PHE A 441 4.11 -16.47 -4.97
C PHE A 441 4.67 -17.54 -4.02
N ILE A 442 5.50 -17.15 -3.07
CA ILE A 442 6.20 -18.07 -2.18
C ILE A 442 5.80 -17.83 -0.73
N THR A 443 5.58 -18.91 0.00
CA THR A 443 5.53 -18.89 1.46
C THR A 443 6.92 -19.14 2.03
N SER A 444 7.19 -18.58 3.19
CA SER A 444 8.39 -18.91 3.95
C SER A 444 8.08 -19.01 5.43
N GLN A 445 8.79 -19.89 6.14
CA GLN A 445 8.73 -19.99 7.60
C GLN A 445 10.14 -19.80 8.15
N PRO A 446 10.54 -18.56 8.43
CA PRO A 446 11.92 -18.26 8.78
C PRO A 446 12.22 -18.64 10.23
N GLY A 447 12.85 -19.81 10.42
CA GLY A 447 13.23 -20.29 11.75
C GLY A 447 12.02 -20.47 12.68
N ASN A 448 12.03 -19.79 13.82
CA ASN A 448 10.97 -19.80 14.82
C ASN A 448 9.94 -18.66 14.68
N LYS A 449 9.93 -17.98 13.53
CA LYS A 449 8.97 -16.89 13.24
C LYS A 449 7.68 -17.44 12.65
N GLU A 450 6.63 -16.63 12.75
CA GLU A 450 5.37 -16.88 12.06
C GLU A 450 5.57 -17.04 10.55
N THR A 451 4.69 -17.83 9.93
CA THR A 451 4.71 -18.04 8.49
C THR A 451 4.47 -16.72 7.76
N VAL A 452 5.32 -16.44 6.78
CA VAL A 452 5.11 -15.39 5.79
C VAL A 452 4.20 -15.96 4.70
N PRO A 453 2.96 -15.46 4.54
CA PRO A 453 2.04 -15.93 3.51
C PRO A 453 2.55 -15.54 2.12
N SER A 454 2.09 -16.28 1.11
CA SER A 454 2.46 -16.00 -0.29
C SER A 454 1.66 -14.84 -0.87
N MET A 455 0.49 -14.57 -0.30
CA MET A 455 -0.40 -13.48 -0.66
C MET A 455 -1.12 -12.97 0.59
N VAL A 456 -1.24 -11.65 0.72
CA VAL A 456 -2.19 -10.99 1.61
C VAL A 456 -3.11 -10.13 0.76
N PHE A 457 -4.41 -10.26 0.97
CA PHE A 457 -5.44 -9.47 0.31
C PHE A 457 -6.28 -8.77 1.35
N SER A 458 -6.51 -7.48 1.16
CA SER A 458 -7.40 -6.67 2.00
C SER A 458 -8.36 -5.90 1.12
N ALA A 459 -9.62 -5.86 1.52
CA ALA A 459 -10.60 -4.92 0.95
C ALA A 459 -11.50 -4.36 2.05
N PHE A 460 -11.91 -3.10 1.88
CA PHE A 460 -12.87 -2.46 2.79
C PHE A 460 -13.74 -1.47 2.02
N LYS A 461 -15.02 -1.39 2.39
CA LYS A 461 -15.92 -0.33 1.93
C LYS A 461 -15.50 0.95 2.61
N SER A 462 -15.42 2.04 1.86
CA SER A 462 -15.42 3.34 2.51
C SER A 462 -16.84 3.83 2.71
N SER A 463 -17.13 4.16 3.96
CA SER A 463 -18.25 4.98 4.37
C SER A 463 -17.89 5.68 5.68
N TYR A 464 -18.59 6.76 5.98
CA TYR A 464 -18.44 7.43 7.27
C TYR A 464 -19.78 7.90 7.79
N THR A 465 -19.85 8.12 9.11
CA THR A 465 -21.04 8.66 9.76
C THR A 465 -20.88 10.16 9.99
N LYS A 466 -21.94 10.92 9.75
CA LYS A 466 -22.03 12.33 10.12
C LYS A 466 -23.21 12.54 11.07
N PRO A 467 -23.15 13.45 12.05
CA PRO A 467 -24.31 13.81 12.85
C PRO A 467 -25.46 14.25 11.94
N SER A 468 -26.68 13.76 12.19
CA SER A 468 -27.84 14.20 11.41
C SER A 468 -28.07 15.71 11.59
N LYS A 469 -28.63 16.37 10.57
CA LYS A 469 -28.92 17.83 10.58
C LYS A 469 -29.77 18.29 11.77
N HIS A 470 -30.46 17.38 12.45
CA HIS A 470 -31.27 17.68 13.63
C HIS A 470 -30.45 17.93 14.90
N TYR A 471 -29.17 17.57 14.91
CA TYR A 471 -28.28 17.73 16.06
C TYR A 471 -27.94 19.19 16.39
N ASN A 472 -27.76 20.05 15.37
CA ASN A 472 -27.30 21.43 15.57
C ASN A 472 -28.34 22.39 16.18
N LYS A 473 -29.62 22.00 16.23
CA LYS A 473 -30.69 22.90 16.72
C LYS A 473 -30.73 23.05 18.25
N TYR A 474 -30.00 22.22 19.00
CA TYR A 474 -30.06 22.18 20.46
C TYR A 474 -28.80 22.72 21.17
N ASN A 475 -27.74 23.08 20.45
CA ASN A 475 -26.51 23.64 21.02
C ASN A 475 -26.33 25.15 20.76
N GLU A 476 -27.35 25.83 20.20
CA GLU A 476 -27.35 27.29 20.01
C GLU A 476 -28.07 28.07 21.15
N TYR A 477 -28.31 27.43 22.31
CA TYR A 477 -28.92 28.07 23.49
C TYR A 477 -27.98 28.12 24.68
#